data_AF-A0A5A9P7U6-F1
#
_entry.id   AF-A0A5A9P7U6-F1
#
_cell.length_a   1.000
_cell.length_b   1.000
_cell.length_c   1.000
_cell.angle_alpha   90.00
_cell.angle_beta   90.00
_cell.angle_gamma   90.00
#
_symmetry.space_group_name_H-M   'P 1'
#
loop_
_entity.id
_entity.type
_entity.pdbx_description
1 polymer ?
#
loop_
_entity_poly.entity_id
_entity_poly.type
_entity_poly.pdbx_seq_one_letter_code
_entity_poly.pdbx_strand_id
1 'polypeptide(L)'
;MVRSHSDFKIEPQAYSEGLKCYTCMGATDEDCNRQGSKTCPGYSDACTIVRGHGSGVMKSCSYKSFCSQANSQGYRAPGVKVHCCYSDDCNVAGQATRNSTGVNFLLGFLLFICHLLSN
;
A
#
# COMPACT_ATOMS: atom_id res chain seq x y z
N MET A 1 20.70 -43.65 -1.34
CA MET A 1 19.56 -44.15 -0.55
C MET A 1 18.72 -42.96 -0.12
N VAL A 2 17.56 -42.79 -0.74
CA VAL A 2 16.59 -41.74 -0.40
C VAL A 2 15.85 -42.20 0.85
N ARG A 3 15.89 -41.41 1.93
CA ARG A 3 15.17 -41.74 3.16
C ARG A 3 13.76 -41.16 3.07
N SER A 4 12.79 -42.06 3.01
CA SER A 4 11.35 -41.78 3.05
C SER A 4 10.95 -41.24 4.43
N HIS A 5 10.17 -40.16 4.47
CA HIS A 5 9.32 -39.81 5.60
C HIS A 5 7.96 -39.39 5.05
N SER A 6 7.04 -40.34 5.06
CA SER A 6 5.63 -40.19 4.75
C SER A 6 4.89 -39.50 5.91
N ASP A 7 3.80 -38.80 5.57
CA ASP A 7 2.78 -38.20 6.45
C ASP A 7 3.12 -36.88 7.17
N PHE A 8 3.29 -35.81 6.38
CA PHE A 8 2.87 -34.47 6.82
C PHE A 8 1.42 -34.26 6.38
N LYS A 9 0.49 -34.41 7.32
CA LYS A 9 -0.93 -34.09 7.15
C LYS A 9 -1.06 -32.61 6.77
N ILE A 10 -1.32 -32.33 5.49
CA ILE A 10 -1.63 -30.98 5.03
C ILE A 10 -3.04 -30.65 5.52
N GLU A 11 -3.16 -30.13 6.73
CA GLU A 11 -4.33 -29.33 7.10
C GLU A 11 -4.40 -28.14 6.14
N PRO A 12 -5.56 -27.83 5.54
CA PRO A 12 -5.72 -26.65 4.72
C PRO A 12 -5.67 -25.45 5.66
N GLN A 13 -4.48 -24.93 5.91
CA GLN A 13 -4.36 -23.54 6.30
C GLN A 13 -5.04 -22.75 5.19
N ALA A 14 -6.02 -21.92 5.55
CA ALA A 14 -6.43 -20.84 4.69
C ALA A 14 -5.15 -20.05 4.38
N TYR A 15 -4.52 -20.35 3.26
CA TYR A 15 -3.44 -19.56 2.73
C TYR A 15 -4.05 -18.17 2.63
N SER A 16 -3.58 -17.23 3.46
CA SER A 16 -3.86 -15.84 3.15
C SER A 16 -3.36 -15.68 1.73
N GLU A 17 -4.27 -15.52 0.76
CA GLU A 17 -3.86 -15.14 -0.59
C GLU A 17 -2.93 -13.95 -0.39
N GLY A 18 -1.67 -14.08 -0.79
CA GLY A 18 -0.67 -13.07 -0.50
C GLY A 18 -1.17 -11.72 -1.00
N LEU A 19 -0.83 -10.65 -0.29
CA LEU A 19 -1.21 -9.28 -0.62
C LEU A 19 -1.05 -9.04 -2.13
N LYS A 20 -2.05 -8.50 -2.82
CA LYS A 20 -1.96 -8.15 -4.24
C LYS A 20 -1.56 -6.70 -4.41
N CYS A 21 -0.58 -6.43 -5.25
CA CYS A 21 -0.12 -5.08 -5.54
C CYS A 21 0.14 -4.90 -7.03
N TYR A 22 0.03 -3.67 -7.52
CA TYR A 22 0.60 -3.31 -8.82
C TYR A 22 2.12 -3.38 -8.74
N THR A 23 2.73 -4.09 -9.69
CA THR A 23 4.18 -4.26 -9.82
C THR A 23 4.62 -3.86 -11.22
N CYS A 24 5.03 -2.60 -11.39
CA CYS A 24 5.22 -2.02 -12.71
C CYS A 24 6.15 -0.79 -12.65
N MET A 25 6.67 -0.41 -13.81
CA MET A 25 7.30 0.89 -14.05
C MET A 25 6.59 1.57 -15.22
N GLY A 26 6.33 2.86 -15.12
CA GLY A 26 5.63 3.62 -16.14
C GLY A 26 5.85 5.12 -16.03
N ALA A 27 5.43 5.85 -17.07
CA ALA A 27 5.50 7.31 -17.07
C ALA A 27 4.41 7.96 -16.20
N THR A 28 3.30 7.27 -15.98
CA THR A 28 2.19 7.69 -15.11
C THR A 28 1.64 6.49 -14.33
N ASP A 29 0.77 6.76 -13.35
CA ASP A 29 0.05 5.72 -12.62
C ASP A 29 -0.79 4.84 -13.57
N GLU A 30 -1.44 5.43 -14.57
CA GLU A 30 -2.31 4.72 -15.52
C GLU A 30 -1.50 3.82 -16.45
N ASP A 31 -0.35 4.29 -16.94
CA ASP A 31 0.57 3.49 -17.76
C ASP A 31 1.07 2.26 -16.98
N CYS A 32 1.43 2.47 -15.71
CA CYS A 32 1.79 1.39 -14.79
C CYS A 32 0.60 0.43 -14.56
N ASN A 33 -0.59 0.96 -14.25
CA ASN A 33 -1.77 0.16 -13.90
C ASN A 33 -2.27 -0.74 -15.03
N ARG A 34 -2.05 -0.37 -16.29
CA ARG A 34 -2.39 -1.23 -17.44
C ARG A 34 -1.64 -2.57 -17.46
N GLN A 35 -0.50 -2.66 -16.77
CA GLN A 35 0.27 -3.90 -16.65
C GLN A 35 -0.37 -4.90 -15.65
N GLY A 36 -1.30 -4.42 -14.83
CA GLY A 36 -2.04 -5.22 -13.85
C GLY A 36 -1.29 -5.47 -12.55
N SER A 37 -1.99 -6.06 -11.58
CA SER A 37 -1.44 -6.45 -10.30
C SER A 37 -1.01 -7.91 -10.24
N LYS A 38 -0.16 -8.22 -9.26
CA LYS A 38 0.37 -9.55 -8.99
C LYS A 38 0.29 -9.86 -7.50
N THR A 39 0.13 -11.13 -7.17
CA THR A 39 0.22 -11.64 -5.80
C THR A 39 1.65 -11.46 -5.31
N CYS A 40 1.82 -10.79 -4.17
CA CYS A 40 3.10 -10.58 -3.54
C CYS A 40 3.60 -11.87 -2.87
N PRO A 41 4.93 -11.99 -2.67
CA PRO A 41 5.49 -13.06 -1.85
C PRO A 41 4.92 -13.02 -0.42
N GLY A 42 4.78 -14.17 0.24
CA GLY A 42 4.16 -14.26 1.58
C GLY A 42 4.88 -13.48 2.69
N TYR A 43 6.10 -12.99 2.44
CA TYR A 43 6.85 -12.12 3.36
C TYR A 43 6.61 -10.62 3.14
N SER A 44 5.86 -10.25 2.10
CA SER A 44 5.55 -8.85 1.76
C SER A 44 4.19 -8.48 2.32
N ASP A 45 4.16 -7.45 3.17
CA ASP A 45 2.96 -6.97 3.86
C ASP A 45 2.56 -5.54 3.46
N ALA A 46 3.23 -4.94 2.47
CA ALA A 46 2.91 -3.60 1.97
C ALA A 46 3.01 -3.50 0.45
N CYS A 47 2.20 -2.62 -0.14
CA CYS A 47 2.41 -2.12 -1.49
C CYS A 47 3.13 -0.77 -1.43
N THR A 48 4.01 -0.50 -2.39
CA THR A 48 4.73 0.77 -2.52
C THR A 48 4.49 1.46 -3.85
N ILE A 49 4.56 2.79 -3.83
CA ILE A 49 4.63 3.66 -4.99
C ILE A 49 5.83 4.58 -4.82
N VAL A 50 6.77 4.52 -5.77
CA VAL A 50 7.96 5.36 -5.84
C VAL A 50 7.78 6.31 -7.01
N ARG A 51 7.90 7.63 -6.75
CA ARG A 51 7.85 8.68 -7.77
C ARG A 51 9.20 9.37 -7.85
N GLY A 52 9.81 9.37 -9.03
CA GLY A 52 11.07 10.05 -9.29
C GLY A 52 10.90 11.53 -9.65
N HIS A 53 12.03 12.21 -9.85
CA HIS A 53 12.06 13.64 -10.22
C HIS A 53 11.47 13.92 -11.62
N GLY A 54 11.59 12.98 -12.56
CA GLY A 54 11.13 13.10 -13.95
C GLY A 54 9.83 12.34 -14.25
N SER A 55 8.80 12.52 -13.42
CA SER A 55 7.44 11.92 -13.53
C SER A 55 7.32 10.39 -13.51
N GLY A 56 8.40 9.63 -13.56
CA GLY A 56 8.36 8.16 -13.52
C GLY A 56 7.71 7.62 -12.24
N VAL A 57 6.83 6.63 -12.42
CA VAL A 57 6.14 5.90 -11.36
C VAL A 57 6.63 4.45 -11.37
N MET A 58 7.04 3.97 -10.19
CA MET A 58 7.36 2.56 -9.97
C MET A 58 6.49 2.04 -8.82
N LYS A 59 5.80 0.94 -9.05
CA LYS A 59 4.96 0.26 -8.06
C LYS A 59 5.52 -1.12 -7.78
N SER A 60 5.50 -1.55 -6.53
CA SER A 60 6.02 -2.87 -6.15
C SER A 60 5.40 -3.39 -4.85
N CYS A 61 5.60 -4.68 -4.59
CA CYS A 61 5.47 -5.24 -3.24
C CYS A 61 6.64 -4.76 -2.38
N SER A 62 6.41 -4.62 -1.08
CA SER A 62 7.40 -4.20 -0.11
C SER A 62 7.02 -4.70 1.28
N TYR A 63 7.77 -4.25 2.28
CA TYR A 63 7.64 -4.65 3.66
C TYR A 63 7.54 -3.45 4.60
N LYS A 64 6.84 -3.62 5.71
CA LYS A 64 6.54 -2.56 6.68
C LYS A 64 7.78 -1.86 7.23
N SER A 65 8.90 -2.56 7.43
CA SER A 65 10.13 -1.91 7.92
C SER A 65 10.76 -0.97 6.87
N PHE A 66 10.69 -1.30 5.57
CA PHE A 66 11.06 -0.38 4.49
C PHE A 66 10.15 0.86 4.48
N CYS A 67 8.84 0.63 4.57
CA CYS A 67 7.86 1.71 4.60
C CYS A 67 8.04 2.64 5.81
N SER A 68 8.32 2.09 6.99
CA SER A 68 8.63 2.85 8.19
C SER A 68 9.89 3.69 8.02
N GLN A 69 10.94 3.13 7.42
CA GLN A 69 12.17 3.87 7.15
C GLN A 69 11.96 4.98 6.12
N ALA A 70 11.28 4.70 5.01
CA ALA A 70 10.99 5.69 3.97
C ALA A 70 10.11 6.83 4.46
N ASN A 71 9.15 6.55 5.36
CA ASN A 71 8.28 7.57 5.94
C ASN A 71 8.97 8.42 7.02
N SER A 72 9.88 7.83 7.81
CA SER A 72 10.55 8.52 8.92
C SER A 72 11.83 9.28 8.51
N GLN A 73 12.65 8.67 7.65
CA GLN A 73 13.95 9.20 7.24
C GLN A 73 13.93 9.76 5.81
N GLY A 74 12.80 9.64 5.12
CA GLY A 74 12.71 9.91 3.69
C GLY A 74 13.38 8.80 2.87
N TYR A 75 13.25 8.91 1.55
CA TYR A 75 13.99 8.06 0.63
C TYR A 75 15.38 8.65 0.37
N ARG A 76 16.40 7.78 0.26
CA ARG A 76 17.82 8.19 0.16
C ARG A 76 18.13 9.06 -1.07
N ALA A 77 17.31 8.99 -2.11
CA ALA A 77 17.52 9.71 -3.37
C ALA A 77 16.79 11.08 -3.37
N PRO A 78 17.48 12.19 -3.64
CA PRO A 78 16.86 13.51 -3.72
C PRO A 78 15.73 13.57 -4.75
N GLY A 79 14.63 14.23 -4.41
CA GLY A 79 13.48 14.38 -5.32
C GLY A 79 12.65 13.11 -5.55
N VAL A 80 12.96 12.01 -4.86
CA VAL A 80 12.16 10.77 -4.90
C VAL A 80 11.20 10.73 -3.73
N LYS A 81 9.93 10.40 -4.00
CA LYS A 81 8.89 10.22 -2.97
C LYS A 81 8.42 8.77 -2.95
N VAL A 82 8.25 8.22 -1.75
CA VAL A 82 7.76 6.86 -1.54
C VAL A 82 6.47 6.92 -0.73
N HIS A 83 5.46 6.19 -1.19
CA HIS A 83 4.18 6.01 -0.51
C HIS A 83 3.92 4.52 -0.29
N CYS A 84 3.34 4.19 0.86
CA CYS A 84 3.02 2.82 1.24
C CYS A 84 1.56 2.66 1.64
N CYS A 85 1.00 1.48 1.38
CA CYS A 85 -0.32 1.04 1.81
C CYS A 85 -0.32 -0.49 2.02
N TYR A 86 -1.35 -1.04 2.66
CA TYR A 86 -1.30 -2.38 3.27
C TYR A 86 -2.50 -3.28 2.92
N SER A 87 -3.26 -2.96 1.87
CA SER A 87 -4.40 -3.74 1.41
C SER A 87 -4.28 -4.08 -0.07
N ASP A 88 -5.05 -5.06 -0.55
CA ASP A 88 -4.99 -5.48 -1.95
C ASP A 88 -5.25 -4.32 -2.90
N ASP A 89 -4.43 -4.25 -3.95
CA ASP A 89 -4.48 -3.27 -5.03
C ASP A 89 -4.50 -1.80 -4.56
N CYS A 90 -4.12 -1.52 -3.30
CA CYS A 90 -4.18 -0.18 -2.70
C CYS A 90 -3.27 0.83 -3.40
N ASN A 91 -2.22 0.35 -4.06
CA ASN A 91 -1.30 1.18 -4.82
C ASN A 91 -1.79 1.49 -6.25
N VAL A 92 -3.06 1.20 -6.58
CA VAL A 92 -3.68 1.58 -7.86
C VAL A 92 -3.70 3.09 -8.06
N ALA A 93 -4.06 3.84 -7.02
CA ALA A 93 -4.08 5.29 -7.04
C ALA A 93 -2.93 5.82 -6.18
N GLY A 94 -2.22 6.81 -6.68
CA GLY A 94 -1.15 7.51 -5.97
C GLY A 94 -1.50 8.21 -4.65
N GLN A 95 -2.73 8.05 -4.17
CA GLN A 95 -3.37 8.85 -3.15
C GLN A 95 -4.00 7.95 -2.07
N ALA A 96 -3.25 6.98 -1.55
CA ALA A 96 -3.59 6.28 -0.30
C ALA A 96 -2.40 6.47 0.64
N THR A 97 -2.46 7.04 1.84
CA THR A 97 -3.58 7.34 2.74
C THR A 97 -3.11 8.47 3.66
N ARG A 98 -3.55 9.72 3.46
CA ARG A 98 -3.57 10.68 4.57
C ARG A 98 -4.86 10.38 5.31
N ASN A 99 -4.77 9.67 6.43
CA ASN A 99 -5.87 9.40 7.33
C ASN A 99 -6.35 10.71 8.00
N SER A 100 -6.88 11.65 7.19
CA SER A 100 -7.30 13.00 7.60
C SER A 100 -8.75 13.29 7.21
N THR A 101 -9.48 12.30 6.66
CA THR A 101 -10.89 12.45 6.29
C THR A 101 -11.83 12.41 7.51
N GLY A 102 -11.38 11.90 8.66
CA GLY A 102 -12.20 11.82 9.88
C GLY A 102 -12.34 13.13 10.67
N VAL A 103 -11.37 14.04 10.59
CA VAL A 103 -11.38 15.29 11.37
C VAL A 103 -12.28 16.37 10.77
N ASN A 104 -12.46 16.37 9.44
CA ASN A 104 -13.27 17.39 8.75
C ASN A 104 -14.78 17.16 8.91
N PHE A 105 -15.22 15.90 8.96
CA PHE A 105 -16.64 15.56 9.19
C PHE A 105 -17.10 15.93 10.60
N LEU A 106 -16.28 15.66 11.62
CA LEU A 106 -16.60 15.98 13.01
C LEU A 106 -16.68 17.51 13.23
N LEU A 107 -15.79 18.29 12.62
CA LEU A 107 -15.81 19.74 12.75
C LEU A 107 -17.05 20.37 12.08
N GLY A 108 -17.46 19.86 10.90
CA GLY A 108 -18.67 20.30 10.21
C GLY A 108 -19.95 20.00 10.98
N PHE A 109 -20.02 18.83 11.63
CA PHE A 109 -21.18 18.44 12.44
C PHE A 109 -21.30 19.28 13.71
N LEU A 110 -20.19 19.59 14.38
CA LEU A 110 -20.16 20.45 15.57
C LEU A 110 -20.62 21.89 15.25
N LEU A 111 -20.18 22.45 14.12
CA LEU A 111 -20.60 23.80 13.70
C LEU A 111 -22.11 23.88 13.39
N PHE A 112 -22.68 22.83 12.80
CA PHE A 112 -24.11 22.75 12.53
C PHE A 112 -24.95 22.67 13.81
N ILE A 113 -24.51 21.86 14.78
CA ILE A 113 -25.17 21.75 16.09
C ILE A 113 -25.10 23.09 16.85
N CYS A 114 -23.96 23.80 16.82
CA CYS A 114 -23.83 25.10 17.45
C CYS A 114 -24.80 26.15 16.85
N HIS A 115 -25.00 26.13 15.54
CA HIS A 115 -25.95 27.03 14.87
C HIS A 115 -27.42 26.75 15.27
N LEU A 116 -27.78 25.48 15.46
CA LEU A 116 -29.13 25.07 15.88
C LEU A 116 -29.44 25.37 17.35
N LEU A 117 -28.42 25.48 18.20
CA LEU A 117 -28.57 25.82 19.63
C LEU A 117 -28.58 27.34 19.90
N SER A 118 -28.17 28.16 18.94
CA SER A 118 -28.10 29.64 19.04
C SER A 118 -29.27 30.38 18.38
N ASN A 119 -30.26 29.67 17.86
CA ASN A 119 -31.47 30.22 17.23
C ASN A 119 -32.72 29.64 17.90
#